data_AF-A0A812GC25-F1
#
_entry.id   AF-A0A812GC25-F1
#
_cell.length_a   1.000
_cell.length_b   1.000
_cell.length_c   1.000
_cell.angle_alpha   90.00
_cell.angle_beta   90.00
_cell.angle_gamma   90.00
#
_symmetry.space_group_name_H-M   'P 1'
#
loop_
_entity.id
_entity.type
_entity.pdbx_description
1 polymer ?
#
loop_
_entity_poly.entity_id
_entity_poly.type
_entity_poly.pdbx_seq_one_letter_code
_entity_poly.pdbx_strand_id
1 'polypeptide(L)'
;MKEKLLTVINSGKKSDKELITLYQRVQKSSDKLSGEEVKELIWAIEFQLRDRFPRAANRIFGARDKEVIALLESVVRETTAHLNHNKVGSHVKTGGGRIRGDVYIQTYISYKNGLGQKAELCLEQQTFDSELVAIVYEQPSKSALRTQKIFNFGQFEQAKLAYITLLQQYSS
;
A
#
# COMPACT_ATOMS: atom_id res chain seq x y z
N MET A 1 -8.62 27.17 15.29
CA MET A 1 -8.41 26.05 16.24
C MET A 1 -7.50 24.98 15.65
N LYS A 2 -7.80 24.51 14.42
CA LYS A 2 -6.97 23.60 13.61
C LYS A 2 -5.48 23.92 13.61
N GLU A 3 -5.10 25.13 13.19
CA GLU A 3 -3.68 25.55 13.05
C GLU A 3 -2.85 25.38 14.33
N LYS A 4 -3.46 25.70 15.48
CA LYS A 4 -2.82 25.51 16.79
C LYS A 4 -2.59 24.02 17.09
N LEU A 5 -3.54 23.16 16.74
CA LEU A 5 -3.41 21.72 16.91
C LEU A 5 -2.36 21.13 15.96
N LEU A 6 -2.35 21.54 14.68
CA LEU A 6 -1.34 21.12 13.70
C LEU A 6 0.07 21.51 14.15
N THR A 7 0.26 22.76 14.61
CA THR A 7 1.55 23.21 15.16
C THR A 7 2.01 22.32 16.31
N VAL A 8 1.10 21.96 17.20
CA VAL A 8 1.39 21.09 18.35
C VAL A 8 1.71 19.65 17.92
N ILE A 9 0.96 19.09 16.96
CA ILE A 9 1.19 17.74 16.42
C ILE A 9 2.55 17.67 15.71
N ASN A 10 2.79 18.62 14.81
CA ASN A 10 3.97 18.65 13.95
C ASN A 10 5.25 19.09 14.69
N SER A 11 5.13 19.58 15.93
CA SER A 11 6.30 19.85 16.78
C SER A 11 7.15 18.62 17.07
N GLY A 12 6.62 17.41 16.89
CA GLY A 12 7.32 16.15 17.18
C GLY A 12 7.59 15.91 18.67
N LYS A 13 7.08 16.75 19.57
CA LYS A 13 7.36 16.68 21.02
C LYS A 13 6.39 15.79 21.79
N LYS A 14 5.25 15.44 21.20
CA LYS A 14 4.24 14.60 21.85
C LYS A 14 4.67 13.14 21.93
N SER A 15 4.37 12.52 23.06
CA SER A 15 4.44 11.06 23.23
C SER A 15 3.30 10.34 22.51
N ASP A 16 3.41 9.02 22.35
CA ASP A 16 2.38 8.18 21.76
C ASP A 16 1.04 8.31 22.50
N LYS A 17 1.05 8.29 23.84
CA LYS A 17 -0.15 8.45 24.68
C LYS A 17 -0.83 9.78 24.44
N GLU A 18 -0.07 10.86 24.31
CA GLU A 18 -0.63 12.19 24.04
C GLU A 18 -1.23 12.27 22.64
N LEU A 19 -0.57 11.70 21.62
CA LEU A 19 -1.08 11.64 20.25
C LEU A 19 -2.37 10.81 20.17
N ILE A 20 -2.42 9.65 20.83
CA ILE A 20 -3.63 8.81 20.89
C ILE A 20 -4.78 9.53 21.58
N THR A 21 -4.49 10.20 22.71
CA THR A 21 -5.50 11.00 23.41
C THR A 21 -6.02 12.12 22.52
N LEU A 22 -5.13 12.77 21.76
CA LEU A 22 -5.51 13.82 20.82
C LEU A 22 -6.36 13.27 19.67
N TYR A 23 -5.99 12.13 19.08
CA TYR A 23 -6.77 11.44 18.06
C TYR A 23 -8.22 11.20 18.52
N GLN A 24 -8.40 10.62 19.70
CA GLN A 24 -9.72 10.36 20.27
C GLN A 24 -10.55 11.63 20.49
N ARG A 25 -9.90 12.75 20.85
CA ARG A 25 -10.57 14.05 21.01
C ARG A 25 -10.98 14.64 19.68
N VAL A 26 -10.09 14.61 18.68
CA VAL A 26 -10.34 15.11 17.32
C VAL A 26 -11.53 14.37 16.70
N GLN A 27 -11.58 13.05 16.82
CA GLN A 27 -12.70 12.24 16.32
C GLN A 27 -14.06 12.61 16.94
N LYS A 28 -14.07 13.06 18.19
CA LYS A 28 -15.29 13.45 18.92
C LYS A 28 -15.65 14.93 18.75
N SER A 29 -14.88 15.70 18.00
CA SER A 29 -15.02 17.17 17.91
C SER A 29 -15.85 17.63 16.72
N SER A 30 -16.85 16.85 16.29
CA SER A 30 -17.72 17.14 15.12
C SER A 30 -18.37 18.52 15.17
N ASP A 31 -18.59 19.06 16.37
CA ASP A 31 -19.30 20.33 16.56
C ASP A 31 -18.37 21.55 16.49
N LYS A 32 -17.04 21.34 16.49
CA LYS A 32 -16.02 22.39 16.55
C LYS A 32 -15.06 22.38 15.35
N LEU A 33 -15.05 21.30 14.60
CA LEU A 33 -14.18 21.09 13.45
C LEU A 33 -15.04 20.53 12.32
N SER A 34 -14.81 21.04 11.12
CA SER A 34 -15.38 20.46 9.90
C SER A 34 -14.80 19.07 9.64
N GLY A 35 -15.49 18.27 8.83
CA GLY A 35 -15.01 16.95 8.44
C GLY A 35 -13.62 16.99 7.78
N GLU A 36 -13.32 18.04 7.03
CA GLU A 36 -12.01 18.19 6.39
C GLU A 36 -10.91 18.51 7.41
N GLU A 37 -11.19 19.41 8.37
CA GLU A 37 -10.23 19.69 9.46
C GLU A 37 -9.97 18.45 10.33
N VAL A 38 -11.00 17.63 10.58
CA VAL A 38 -10.85 16.37 11.30
C VAL A 38 -9.94 15.42 10.53
N LYS A 39 -10.12 15.28 9.21
CA LYS A 39 -9.25 14.44 8.36
C LYS A 39 -7.81 14.92 8.40
N GLU A 40 -7.55 16.20 8.20
CA GLU A 40 -6.20 16.76 8.20
C GLU A 40 -5.49 16.52 9.56
N LEU A 41 -6.20 16.72 10.67
CA LEU A 41 -5.64 16.50 12.00
C LEU A 41 -5.37 15.03 12.28
N ILE A 42 -6.27 14.12 11.88
CA ILE A 42 -6.07 12.68 11.99
C ILE A 42 -4.86 12.25 11.15
N TRP A 43 -4.74 12.78 9.94
CA TRP A 43 -3.63 12.50 9.04
C TRP A 43 -2.29 12.92 9.67
N ALA A 44 -2.20 14.14 10.22
CA ALA A 44 -0.99 14.61 10.89
C ALA A 44 -0.65 13.77 12.13
N ILE A 45 -1.65 13.32 12.89
CA ILE A 45 -1.45 12.45 14.05
C ILE A 45 -0.98 11.06 13.60
N GLU A 46 -1.56 10.49 12.55
CA GLU A 46 -1.15 9.21 12.00
C GLU A 46 0.29 9.27 11.52
N PHE A 47 0.65 10.29 10.74
CA PHE A 47 2.03 10.51 10.28
C PHE A 47 3.02 10.45 11.45
N GLN A 48 2.76 11.23 12.50
CA GLN A 48 3.61 11.29 13.69
C GLN A 48 3.68 9.95 14.44
N LEU A 49 2.57 9.21 14.51
CA LEU A 49 2.53 7.88 15.13
C LEU A 49 3.26 6.83 14.29
N ARG A 50 3.13 6.85 12.96
CA ARG A 50 3.76 5.89 12.05
C ARG A 50 5.28 6.05 12.02
N ASP A 51 5.74 7.31 12.01
CA ASP A 51 7.16 7.66 12.00
C ASP A 51 7.85 7.27 13.31
N ARG A 52 7.28 7.70 14.45
CA ARG A 52 7.97 7.60 15.75
C ARG A 52 7.53 6.41 16.60
N PHE A 53 6.30 5.93 16.42
CA PHE A 53 5.66 4.97 17.32
C PHE A 53 4.90 3.86 16.56
N PRO A 54 5.57 3.08 15.68
CA PRO A 54 4.91 2.17 14.73
C PRO A 54 4.02 1.10 15.39
N ARG A 55 4.39 0.62 16.59
CA ARG A 55 3.55 -0.32 17.36
C ARG A 55 2.24 0.34 17.82
N ALA A 56 2.30 1.59 18.26
CA ALA A 56 1.13 2.35 18.65
C ALA A 56 0.26 2.66 17.43
N ALA A 57 0.86 3.10 16.33
CA ALA A 57 0.16 3.33 15.07
C ALA A 57 -0.61 2.10 14.59
N ASN A 58 0.05 0.92 14.56
CA ASN A 58 -0.59 -0.33 14.14
C ASN A 58 -1.78 -0.73 15.02
N ARG A 59 -1.76 -0.41 16.32
CA ARG A 59 -2.88 -0.68 17.22
C ARG A 59 -4.09 0.21 16.94
N ILE A 60 -3.86 1.44 16.47
CA ILE A 60 -4.93 2.43 16.23
C ILE A 60 -5.46 2.35 14.79
N PHE A 61 -4.56 2.29 13.81
CA PHE A 61 -4.86 2.39 12.39
C PHE A 61 -4.73 1.05 11.66
N GLY A 62 -4.28 -0.01 12.32
CA GLY A 62 -3.98 -1.29 11.68
C GLY A 62 -2.65 -1.28 10.90
N ALA A 63 -2.36 -2.39 10.23
CA ALA A 63 -1.20 -2.47 9.34
C ALA A 63 -1.32 -1.44 8.20
N ARG A 64 -0.20 -0.78 7.87
CA ARG A 64 -0.15 0.32 6.88
C ARG A 64 -0.59 -0.11 5.46
N ASP A 65 -0.42 -1.38 5.14
CA ASP A 65 -0.70 -1.99 3.84
C ASP A 65 -1.96 -2.86 3.88
N LYS A 66 -2.79 -2.77 4.93
CA LYS A 66 -4.00 -3.60 5.08
C LYS A 66 -4.94 -3.49 3.87
N GLU A 67 -5.20 -2.26 3.41
CA GLU A 67 -6.09 -2.01 2.26
C GLU A 67 -5.47 -2.52 0.95
N VAL A 68 -4.16 -2.31 0.79
CA VAL A 68 -3.38 -2.81 -0.34
C VAL A 68 -3.38 -4.34 -0.41
N ILE A 69 -3.23 -5.02 0.73
CA ILE A 69 -3.32 -6.49 0.82
C ILE A 69 -4.71 -6.94 0.40
N ALA A 70 -5.77 -6.36 0.97
CA ALA A 70 -7.15 -6.73 0.64
C ALA A 70 -7.47 -6.56 -0.85
N LEU A 71 -6.95 -5.49 -1.46
CA LEU A 71 -7.10 -5.21 -2.89
C LEU A 71 -6.37 -6.25 -3.75
N LEU A 72 -5.12 -6.58 -3.43
CA LEU A 72 -4.37 -7.60 -4.18
C LEU A 72 -4.94 -9.01 -3.98
N GLU A 73 -5.48 -9.32 -2.80
CA GLU A 73 -6.21 -10.56 -2.57
C GLU A 73 -7.48 -10.65 -3.43
N SER A 74 -8.15 -9.54 -3.72
CA SER A 74 -9.28 -9.54 -4.66
C SER A 74 -8.83 -9.90 -6.07
N VAL A 75 -7.71 -9.33 -6.53
CA VAL A 75 -7.12 -9.67 -7.84
C VAL A 75 -6.73 -11.15 -7.90
N VAL A 76 -6.17 -11.73 -6.83
CA VAL A 76 -5.88 -13.17 -6.77
C VAL A 76 -7.16 -14.00 -6.92
N ARG A 77 -8.24 -13.65 -6.20
CA ARG A 77 -9.53 -14.35 -6.32
C ARG A 77 -10.07 -14.28 -7.75
N GLU A 78 -10.06 -13.09 -8.36
CA GLU A 78 -10.49 -12.85 -9.74
C GLU A 78 -9.67 -13.64 -10.77
N THR A 79 -8.39 -13.89 -10.50
CA THR A 79 -7.46 -14.51 -11.46
C THR A 79 -7.16 -15.98 -11.21
N THR A 80 -7.82 -16.61 -10.25
CA THR A 80 -7.55 -17.98 -9.79
C THR A 80 -7.41 -18.99 -10.94
N ALA A 81 -8.25 -18.90 -11.98
CA ALA A 81 -8.23 -19.80 -13.13
C ALA A 81 -6.90 -19.77 -13.92
N HIS A 82 -6.17 -18.66 -13.89
CA HIS A 82 -4.89 -18.48 -14.61
C HIS A 82 -3.67 -18.90 -13.77
N LEU A 83 -3.86 -19.23 -12.49
CA LEU A 83 -2.76 -19.42 -11.54
C LEU A 83 -2.33 -20.88 -11.35
N ASN A 84 -2.94 -21.83 -12.07
CA ASN A 84 -2.67 -23.28 -11.93
C ASN A 84 -1.20 -23.67 -12.16
N HIS A 85 -0.49 -22.91 -13.00
CA HIS A 85 0.93 -23.17 -13.32
C HIS A 85 1.90 -22.25 -12.56
N ASN A 86 1.42 -21.49 -11.58
CA ASN A 86 2.25 -20.56 -10.82
C ASN A 86 3.22 -21.30 -9.90
N LYS A 87 4.53 -21.17 -10.16
CA LYS A 87 5.61 -21.79 -9.39
C LYS A 87 6.06 -20.99 -8.17
N VAL A 88 5.59 -19.75 -7.99
CA VAL A 88 6.01 -18.86 -6.89
C VAL A 88 4.92 -18.63 -5.85
N GLY A 89 3.81 -19.35 -5.93
CA GLY A 89 2.67 -19.24 -5.01
C GLY A 89 1.75 -18.06 -5.33
N SER A 90 0.46 -18.29 -5.11
CA SER A 90 -0.66 -17.40 -5.46
C SER A 90 -1.22 -16.70 -4.22
N HIS A 91 -0.35 -15.97 -3.52
CA HIS A 91 -0.70 -15.17 -2.35
C HIS A 91 0.00 -13.80 -2.42
N VAL A 92 -0.54 -12.84 -1.68
CA VAL A 92 0.04 -11.51 -1.54
C VAL A 92 1.33 -11.57 -0.74
N LYS A 93 2.35 -10.81 -1.18
CA LYS A 93 3.70 -10.80 -0.62
C LYS A 93 4.11 -9.39 -0.26
N THR A 94 4.87 -9.25 0.82
CA THR A 94 5.56 -8.00 1.14
C THR A 94 6.86 -7.93 0.34
N GLY A 95 7.08 -6.79 -0.31
CA GLY A 95 8.27 -6.50 -1.12
C GLY A 95 9.52 -6.27 -0.29
N GLY A 96 10.67 -6.57 -0.89
CA GLY A 96 11.98 -6.44 -0.23
C GLY A 96 12.32 -4.99 0.14
N GLY A 97 11.90 -4.00 -0.65
CA GLY A 97 12.07 -2.58 -0.33
C GLY A 97 11.33 -2.22 0.95
N ARG A 98 10.11 -2.74 1.13
CA ARG A 98 9.36 -2.54 2.38
C ARG A 98 10.05 -3.20 3.58
N ILE A 99 10.60 -4.40 3.42
CA ILE A 99 11.31 -5.12 4.49
C ILE A 99 12.59 -4.37 4.91
N ARG A 100 13.33 -3.81 3.94
CA ARG A 100 14.53 -3.01 4.20
C ARG A 100 14.23 -1.60 4.71
N GLY A 101 13.01 -1.11 4.54
CA GLY A 101 12.61 0.24 4.92
C GLY A 101 12.87 1.29 3.83
N ASP A 102 13.15 0.87 2.60
CA ASP A 102 13.42 1.75 1.45
C ASP A 102 12.14 2.49 1.00
N VAL A 103 10.98 1.87 1.23
CA VAL A 103 9.65 2.37 0.83
C VAL A 103 8.61 2.12 1.92
N TYR A 104 7.61 3.01 2.00
CA TYR A 104 6.58 2.97 3.02
C TYR A 104 5.60 1.80 2.84
N ILE A 105 5.19 1.51 1.59
CA ILE A 105 4.42 0.32 1.19
C ILE A 105 5.11 -0.30 -0.02
N GLN A 106 5.23 -1.63 -0.03
CA GLN A 106 5.54 -2.41 -1.23
C GLN A 106 4.95 -3.79 -1.02
N THR A 107 3.89 -4.07 -1.75
CA THR A 107 3.12 -5.30 -1.60
C THR A 107 2.67 -5.76 -2.97
N TYR A 108 2.79 -7.05 -3.27
CA TYR A 108 2.64 -7.53 -4.64
C TYR A 108 2.08 -8.94 -4.72
N ILE A 109 1.60 -9.28 -5.91
CA ILE A 109 1.29 -10.65 -6.33
C ILE A 109 2.12 -10.96 -7.56
N SER A 110 2.52 -12.22 -7.70
CA SER A 110 3.44 -12.62 -8.77
C SER A 110 3.08 -13.99 -9.33
N TYR A 111 3.31 -14.12 -10.63
CA TYR A 111 3.20 -15.36 -11.38
C TYR A 111 4.54 -15.73 -12.00
N LYS A 112 4.85 -17.03 -12.01
CA LYS A 112 5.97 -17.59 -12.80
C LYS A 112 5.62 -18.97 -13.30
N ASN A 113 5.73 -19.23 -14.60
CA ASN A 113 5.53 -20.57 -15.15
C ASN A 113 6.85 -21.34 -15.35
N GLY A 114 6.74 -22.57 -15.89
CA GLY A 114 7.87 -23.46 -16.16
C GLY A 114 8.84 -22.95 -17.23
N LEU A 115 8.37 -22.09 -18.15
CA LEU A 115 9.18 -21.47 -19.21
C LEU A 115 10.00 -20.26 -18.71
N GLY A 116 9.82 -19.88 -17.45
CA GLY A 116 10.49 -18.74 -16.85
C GLY A 116 9.86 -17.39 -17.21
N GLN A 117 8.66 -17.39 -17.81
CA GLN A 117 7.84 -16.18 -17.95
C GLN A 117 7.36 -15.73 -16.58
N LYS A 118 7.41 -14.43 -16.31
CA LYS A 118 6.96 -13.84 -15.04
C LYS A 118 6.10 -12.61 -15.28
N ALA A 119 5.07 -12.49 -14.45
CA ALA A 119 4.27 -11.29 -14.33
C ALA A 119 4.15 -10.92 -12.85
N GLU A 120 4.12 -9.64 -12.53
CA GLU A 120 3.92 -9.15 -11.17
C GLU A 120 3.03 -7.91 -11.20
N LEU A 121 2.08 -7.82 -10.27
CA LEU A 121 1.37 -6.59 -9.96
C LEU A 121 1.79 -6.17 -8.55
N CYS A 122 2.48 -5.04 -8.47
CA CYS A 122 3.00 -4.46 -7.23
C CYS A 122 2.31 -3.13 -6.94
N LEU A 123 1.88 -2.93 -5.70
CA LEU A 123 1.45 -1.64 -5.19
C LEU A 123 2.55 -1.08 -4.30
N GLU A 124 3.00 0.13 -4.60
CA GLU A 124 4.16 0.75 -3.95
C GLU A 124 3.86 2.20 -3.55
N GLN A 125 4.30 2.58 -2.37
CA GLN A 125 4.22 3.96 -1.86
C GLN A 125 5.58 4.31 -1.26
N GLN A 126 6.25 5.32 -1.82
CA GLN A 126 7.62 5.66 -1.44
C GLN A 126 7.72 6.15 0.01
N THR A 127 6.90 7.13 0.39
CA THR A 127 6.79 7.68 1.74
C THR A 127 5.33 7.72 2.20
N PHE A 128 5.05 8.09 3.46
CA PHE A 128 3.67 8.23 3.95
C PHE A 128 2.84 9.21 3.10
N ASP A 129 3.49 10.25 2.57
CA ASP A 129 2.85 11.36 1.86
C ASP A 129 2.84 11.15 0.33
N SER A 130 3.54 10.12 -0.15
CA SER A 130 3.62 9.84 -1.58
C SER A 130 2.32 9.22 -2.09
N GLU A 131 2.01 9.43 -3.38
CA GLU A 131 0.93 8.68 -4.02
C GLU A 131 1.26 7.17 -4.00
N LEU A 132 0.23 6.35 -3.80
CA LEU A 132 0.32 4.93 -4.08
C LEU A 132 0.38 4.74 -5.61
N VAL A 133 1.24 3.87 -6.11
CA VAL A 133 1.32 3.55 -7.54
C VAL A 133 1.15 2.06 -7.75
N ALA A 134 0.59 1.69 -8.91
CA ALA A 134 0.53 0.32 -9.37
C ALA A 134 1.60 0.08 -10.43
N ILE A 135 2.41 -0.96 -10.25
CA ILE A 135 3.52 -1.31 -11.13
C ILE A 135 3.28 -2.73 -11.63
N VAL A 136 3.15 -2.86 -12.95
CA VAL A 136 3.08 -4.17 -13.61
C VAL A 136 4.44 -4.50 -14.18
N TYR A 137 5.03 -5.58 -13.70
CA TYR A 137 6.28 -6.09 -14.24
C TYR A 137 6.06 -7.28 -15.15
N GLU A 138 6.87 -7.35 -16.20
CA GLU A 138 6.89 -8.45 -17.14
C GLU A 138 8.32 -8.95 -17.33
N GLN A 139 8.48 -10.27 -17.40
CA GLN A 139 9.70 -10.90 -17.88
C GLN A 139 9.29 -12.07 -18.79
N PRO A 140 9.38 -11.94 -20.12
CA PRO A 140 8.82 -12.91 -21.06
C PRO A 140 9.65 -14.20 -21.21
N SER A 141 10.85 -14.26 -20.64
CA SER A 141 11.65 -15.49 -20.54
C SER A 141 12.72 -15.33 -19.48
N LYS A 142 13.37 -16.43 -19.08
CA LYS A 142 14.46 -16.40 -18.08
C LYS A 142 15.61 -15.45 -18.44
N SER A 143 15.92 -15.28 -19.73
CA SER A 143 16.99 -14.43 -20.24
C SER A 143 16.52 -13.03 -20.67
N ALA A 144 15.21 -12.81 -20.77
CA ALA A 144 14.69 -11.51 -21.14
C ALA A 144 14.88 -10.48 -20.02
N LEU A 145 15.10 -9.22 -20.43
CA LEU A 145 15.07 -8.09 -19.52
C LEU A 145 13.67 -7.95 -18.91
N ARG A 146 13.65 -7.63 -17.61
CA ARG A 146 12.41 -7.28 -16.92
C ARG A 146 12.01 -5.88 -17.35
N THR A 147 10.77 -5.71 -17.79
CA THR A 147 10.17 -4.41 -18.07
C THR A 147 9.13 -4.08 -16.99
N GLN A 148 8.78 -2.79 -16.89
CA GLN A 148 7.76 -2.32 -15.97
C GLN A 148 6.87 -1.27 -16.63
N LYS A 149 5.58 -1.29 -16.28
CA LYS A 149 4.61 -0.22 -16.56
C LYS A 149 4.12 0.33 -15.24
N ILE A 150 4.20 1.65 -15.06
CA ILE A 150 3.77 2.34 -13.85
C ILE A 150 2.45 3.04 -14.15
N PHE A 151 1.51 2.91 -13.21
CA PHE A 151 0.18 3.49 -13.24
C PHE A 151 -0.03 4.26 -11.94
N ASN A 152 -0.61 5.46 -12.04
CA ASN A 152 -1.11 6.16 -10.85
C ASN A 152 -2.25 5.35 -10.22
N PHE A 153 -2.56 5.55 -8.93
CA PHE A 153 -3.55 4.68 -8.29
C PHE A 153 -4.96 4.83 -8.88
N GLY A 154 -5.30 6.01 -9.38
CA GLY A 154 -6.54 6.24 -10.14
C GLY A 154 -6.65 5.40 -11.42
N GLN A 155 -5.55 4.76 -11.86
CA GLN A 155 -5.47 3.87 -13.01
C GLN A 155 -5.28 2.39 -12.59
N PHE A 156 -5.64 2.04 -11.35
CA PHE A 156 -5.46 0.68 -10.83
C PHE A 156 -6.17 -0.39 -11.69
N GLU A 157 -7.36 -0.11 -12.21
CA GLU A 157 -8.09 -1.06 -13.06
C GLU A 157 -7.35 -1.34 -14.37
N GLN A 158 -6.67 -0.35 -14.95
CA GLN A 158 -5.80 -0.52 -16.12
C GLN A 158 -4.57 -1.35 -15.79
N ALA A 159 -3.95 -1.13 -14.62
CA ALA A 159 -2.83 -1.94 -14.14
C ALA A 159 -3.26 -3.41 -13.92
N LYS A 160 -4.42 -3.61 -13.29
CA LYS A 160 -5.02 -4.93 -13.08
C LYS A 160 -5.27 -5.63 -14.41
N LEU A 161 -5.89 -4.94 -15.37
CA LEU A 161 -6.14 -5.51 -16.71
C LEU A 161 -4.83 -5.90 -17.41
N ALA A 162 -3.81 -5.03 -17.36
CA ALA A 162 -2.50 -5.33 -17.95
C ALA A 162 -1.86 -6.58 -17.32
N TYR A 163 -1.96 -6.75 -16.00
CA TYR A 163 -1.50 -7.96 -15.32
C TYR A 163 -2.30 -9.20 -15.73
N ILE A 164 -3.63 -9.11 -15.81
CA ILE A 164 -4.51 -10.22 -16.25
C ILE A 164 -4.18 -10.65 -17.67
N THR A 165 -3.95 -9.71 -18.59
CA THR A 165 -3.53 -10.02 -19.96
C THR A 165 -2.24 -10.83 -20.00
N LEU A 166 -1.24 -10.48 -19.17
CA LEU A 166 -0.02 -11.27 -19.06
C LEU A 166 -0.29 -12.67 -18.51
N LEU A 167 -1.16 -12.79 -17.51
CA LEU A 167 -1.55 -14.10 -16.99
C LEU A 167 -2.21 -14.96 -18.06
N GLN A 168 -3.13 -14.41 -18.84
CA GLN A 168 -3.77 -15.12 -19.95
C GLN A 168 -2.74 -15.62 -20.97
N GLN A 169 -1.78 -14.76 -21.34
CA GLN A 169 -0.70 -15.12 -22.27
C GLN A 169 0.22 -16.22 -21.73
N TYR A 170 0.53 -16.21 -20.43
CA TYR A 170 1.51 -17.13 -19.83
C TYR A 170 0.90 -18.40 -19.22
N SER A 171 -0.42 -18.42 -19.02
CA SER A 171 -1.19 -19.57 -18.53
C SER A 171 -1.83 -20.40 -19.65
N SER A 172 -1.79 -19.90 -20.89
CA SER A 172 -2.18 -20.64 -22.10
C SER A 172 -1.21 -21.77 -22.44
#